data_AF-A0A3Q0GW74-F1
#
_entry.id   AF-A0A3Q0GW74-F1
#
_cell.length_a   1.000
_cell.length_b   1.000
_cell.length_c   1.000
_cell.angle_alpha   90.00
_cell.angle_beta   90.00
_cell.angle_gamma   90.00
#
_symmetry.space_group_name_H-M   'P 1'
#
loop_
_entity.id
_entity.type
_entity.pdbx_description
1 polymer ?
#
loop_
_entity_poly.entity_id
_entity_poly.type
_entity_poly.pdbx_seq_one_letter_code
_entity_poly.pdbx_strand_id
1 'polypeptide(L)'
;MLLPLKCTGRLYLSSTGRAILLLCQIFDYKPKSLTGFLSLCSIADRKEGIGVCGWILVSLSFLFVVLTFPFSIWACVKIIKEYERAVVFRLGRILPKKAKSPGLLLVLPCTDVFTKVDLRTVTWNIPPQEILTKDSVTTQVDGVVYYRIYSAISSVANVSNVHLATYLLAQTTLRNVLGTQSLSQILSSREEIAHNIQAMLDSATHKWGIKVARVEIKDVRIPMEMQRAMAAEAEATREARAKVVAAEGEMNASKALKQASTVLVESPVALQLRYLQTLATMATEKNSTIVFPLPINMVPGLYKNNGEKK
;
A
#
# COMPACT_ATOMS: atom_id res chain seq x y z
N MET A 1 -35.21 -6.04 0.83
CA MET A 1 -34.48 -5.65 2.06
C MET A 1 -34.53 -6.84 3.01
N LEU A 2 -33.50 -7.71 3.01
CA LEU A 2 -33.29 -8.74 4.03
C LEU A 2 -31.82 -9.19 3.93
N LEU A 3 -31.08 -9.00 5.01
CA LEU A 3 -29.67 -9.37 5.17
C LEU A 3 -29.49 -10.91 5.14
N PRO A 4 -28.34 -11.43 4.68
CA PRO A 4 -27.92 -12.78 5.05
C PRO A 4 -27.19 -12.75 6.40
N LEU A 5 -27.82 -13.37 7.40
CA LEU A 5 -27.20 -13.76 8.66
C LEU A 5 -26.05 -14.73 8.40
N LYS A 6 -24.87 -14.38 8.93
CA LYS A 6 -23.69 -15.24 9.10
C LYS A 6 -24.08 -16.51 9.86
N CYS A 7 -24.02 -17.66 9.20
CA CYS A 7 -23.85 -18.94 9.88
C CYS A 7 -22.39 -19.08 10.35
N THR A 8 -22.07 -18.46 11.48
CA THR A 8 -20.96 -18.83 12.34
C THR A 8 -21.31 -20.16 13.02
N GLY A 9 -20.69 -21.24 12.56
CA GLY A 9 -20.91 -22.57 13.12
C GLY A 9 -20.38 -23.67 12.19
N ARG A 10 -19.12 -23.55 11.74
CA ARG A 10 -18.47 -24.62 10.99
C ARG A 10 -18.09 -25.70 12.00
N LEU A 11 -18.98 -26.67 12.22
CA LEU A 11 -18.65 -27.91 12.95
C LEU A 11 -17.31 -28.44 12.44
N TYR A 12 -16.34 -28.57 13.34
CA TYR A 12 -15.09 -29.27 13.11
C TYR A 12 -15.40 -30.76 12.94
N LEU A 13 -15.80 -31.17 11.73
CA LEU A 13 -15.68 -32.56 11.32
C LEU A 13 -14.20 -32.81 11.04
N SER A 14 -13.61 -33.76 11.76
CA SER A 14 -12.27 -34.27 11.51
C SER A 14 -12.07 -34.64 10.04
N SER A 15 -10.81 -34.65 9.59
CA SER A 15 -10.39 -35.01 8.22
C SER A 15 -10.99 -36.33 7.69
N THR A 16 -11.43 -37.22 8.56
CA THR A 16 -12.11 -38.48 8.21
C THR A 16 -13.57 -38.27 7.80
N GLY A 17 -14.29 -37.29 8.38
CA GLY A 17 -15.72 -37.08 8.12
C GLY A 17 -16.04 -36.53 6.72
N ARG A 18 -15.14 -35.73 6.12
CA ARG A 18 -15.32 -35.25 4.73
C ARG A 18 -14.94 -36.29 3.67
N ALA A 19 -13.97 -37.16 3.96
CA ALA A 19 -13.63 -38.29 3.10
C ALA A 19 -14.76 -39.32 3.05
N ILE A 20 -15.42 -39.56 4.19
CA ILE A 20 -16.60 -40.45 4.29
C ILE A 20 -17.82 -39.87 3.57
N LEU A 21 -18.06 -38.55 3.63
CA LEU A 21 -19.18 -37.91 2.90
C LEU A 21 -18.99 -37.92 1.38
N LEU A 22 -17.76 -37.72 0.88
CA LEU A 22 -17.46 -37.81 -0.55
C LEU A 22 -17.48 -39.26 -1.07
N LEU A 23 -17.05 -40.23 -0.26
CA LEU A 23 -17.19 -41.66 -0.59
C LEU A 23 -18.67 -42.11 -0.56
N CYS A 24 -19.49 -41.58 0.36
CA CYS A 24 -20.93 -41.86 0.40
C CYS A 24 -21.68 -41.29 -0.82
N GLN A 25 -21.28 -40.14 -1.38
CA GLN A 25 -21.90 -39.60 -2.60
C GLN A 25 -21.53 -40.38 -3.87
N ILE A 26 -20.44 -41.16 -3.86
CA ILE A 26 -19.97 -41.92 -5.02
C ILE A 26 -20.45 -43.39 -4.98
N PHE A 27 -20.74 -43.96 -3.79
CA PHE A 27 -20.96 -45.40 -3.63
C PHE A 27 -22.29 -45.85 -2.98
N ASP A 28 -23.23 -44.94 -2.65
CA ASP A 28 -24.56 -45.26 -2.09
C ASP A 28 -24.54 -46.38 -1.02
N TYR A 29 -23.60 -46.29 -0.07
CA TYR A 29 -23.35 -47.33 0.92
C TYR A 29 -23.54 -46.76 2.33
N LYS A 30 -24.53 -47.29 3.05
CA LYS A 30 -24.96 -46.84 4.39
C LYS A 30 -24.27 -47.69 5.47
N PRO A 31 -23.34 -47.18 6.31
CA PRO A 31 -22.72 -48.00 7.34
C PRO A 31 -23.34 -47.71 8.72
N LYS A 32 -24.04 -48.71 9.28
CA LYS A 32 -24.63 -48.70 10.64
C LYS A 32 -23.73 -49.34 11.71
N SER A 33 -22.52 -49.79 11.39
CA SER A 33 -21.68 -50.56 12.32
C SER A 33 -20.23 -50.08 12.30
N LEU A 34 -19.94 -48.92 12.88
CA LEU A 34 -18.56 -48.44 13.02
C LEU A 34 -18.32 -47.56 14.25
N THR A 35 -19.05 -47.82 15.34
CA THR A 35 -18.85 -47.16 16.64
C THR A 35 -17.90 -47.93 17.55
N GLY A 36 -17.64 -49.22 17.31
CA GLY A 36 -16.76 -50.04 18.15
C GLY A 36 -15.25 -49.82 17.93
N PHE A 37 -14.83 -49.41 16.73
CA PHE A 37 -13.40 -49.31 16.38
C PHE A 37 -12.76 -47.96 16.75
N LEU A 38 -13.56 -46.95 17.11
CA LEU A 38 -13.06 -45.63 17.52
C LEU A 38 -12.40 -45.62 18.90
N SER A 39 -12.71 -46.60 19.76
CA SER A 39 -12.23 -46.65 21.15
C SER A 39 -10.76 -47.10 21.28
N LEU A 40 -10.27 -47.97 20.40
CA LEU A 40 -8.92 -48.54 20.50
C LEU A 40 -7.82 -47.64 19.94
N CYS A 41 -8.16 -46.65 19.12
CA CYS A 41 -7.17 -45.79 18.46
C CYS A 41 -6.64 -44.65 19.36
N SER A 42 -7.26 -44.40 20.52
CA SER A 42 -6.96 -43.22 21.35
C SER A 42 -5.72 -43.37 22.26
N ILE A 43 -5.11 -44.56 22.36
CA ILE A 43 -4.09 -44.84 23.41
C ILE A 43 -2.65 -44.88 22.88
N ALA A 44 -2.41 -44.74 21.58
CA ALA A 44 -1.09 -44.99 20.98
C ALA A 44 -0.38 -43.77 20.34
N ASP A 45 -0.72 -42.52 20.69
CA ASP A 45 -0.02 -41.34 20.15
C ASP A 45 0.93 -40.71 21.19
N ARG A 46 2.08 -41.37 21.38
CA ARG A 46 3.29 -40.75 21.92
C ARG A 46 4.53 -41.38 21.27
N LYS A 47 4.77 -41.03 19.99
CA LYS A 47 6.08 -41.07 19.33
C LYS A 47 5.99 -40.38 17.97
N GLU A 48 7.01 -39.59 17.63
CA GLU A 48 7.12 -38.70 16.45
C GLU A 48 7.21 -39.44 15.10
N GLY A 49 6.27 -40.36 14.83
CA GLY A 49 6.22 -41.13 13.60
C GLY A 49 4.78 -41.40 13.17
N ILE A 50 4.61 -41.75 11.90
CA ILE A 50 3.37 -42.35 11.40
C ILE A 50 3.23 -43.66 12.18
N GLY A 51 2.25 -43.76 13.08
CA GLY A 51 2.02 -44.98 13.87
C GLY A 51 1.78 -46.20 12.97
N VAL A 52 1.91 -47.42 13.52
CA VAL A 52 1.72 -48.68 12.79
C VAL A 52 0.38 -48.71 12.04
N CYS A 53 -0.68 -48.18 12.65
CA CYS A 53 -1.99 -48.00 12.03
C CYS A 53 -1.95 -47.10 10.77
N GLY A 54 -1.18 -46.01 10.82
CA GLY A 54 -1.01 -45.10 9.67
C GLY A 54 -0.29 -45.77 8.50
N TRP A 55 0.71 -46.61 8.78
CA TRP A 55 1.39 -47.39 7.73
C TRP A 55 0.46 -48.43 7.11
N ILE A 56 -0.37 -49.11 7.90
CA ILE A 56 -1.38 -50.06 7.38
C ILE A 56 -2.37 -49.35 6.43
N LEU A 57 -2.86 -48.17 6.80
CA LEU A 57 -3.77 -47.38 5.96
C LEU A 57 -3.11 -46.90 4.65
N VAL A 58 -1.85 -46.48 4.71
CA VAL A 58 -1.09 -46.07 3.52
C VAL A 58 -0.86 -47.27 2.59
N SER A 59 -0.49 -48.41 3.14
CA SER A 59 -0.31 -49.65 2.37
C SER A 59 -1.61 -50.14 1.73
N LEU A 60 -2.74 -50.03 2.44
CA LEU A 60 -4.06 -50.39 1.90
C LEU A 60 -4.49 -49.45 0.76
N SER A 61 -4.28 -48.14 0.92
CA SER A 61 -4.54 -47.15 -0.14
C SER A 61 -3.66 -47.42 -1.37
N PHE A 62 -2.37 -47.75 -1.17
CA PHE A 62 -1.47 -48.11 -2.25
C PHE A 62 -1.91 -49.38 -2.99
N LEU A 63 -2.30 -50.43 -2.24
CA LEU A 63 -2.84 -51.67 -2.83
C LEU A 63 -4.09 -51.40 -3.68
N PHE A 64 -4.99 -50.54 -3.20
CA PHE A 64 -6.20 -50.15 -3.94
C PHE A 64 -5.87 -49.42 -5.25
N VAL A 65 -4.87 -48.54 -5.23
CA VAL A 65 -4.40 -47.82 -6.44
C VAL A 65 -3.81 -48.78 -7.48
N VAL A 66 -3.06 -49.79 -7.04
CA VAL A 66 -2.47 -50.82 -7.92
C VAL A 66 -3.56 -51.71 -8.52
N LEU A 67 -4.53 -52.14 -7.71
CA LEU A 67 -5.61 -53.04 -8.13
C LEU A 67 -6.56 -52.37 -9.13
N THR A 68 -6.70 -51.05 -9.06
CA THR A 68 -7.55 -50.24 -9.96
C THR A 68 -6.80 -49.61 -11.13
N PHE A 69 -5.57 -50.05 -11.40
CA PHE A 69 -4.81 -49.64 -12.57
C PHE A 69 -5.51 -50.17 -13.85
N PRO A 70 -5.78 -49.35 -14.88
CA PRO A 70 -5.20 -48.05 -15.23
C PRO A 70 -6.00 -46.81 -14.83
N PHE A 71 -7.25 -46.94 -14.35
CA PHE A 71 -8.13 -45.79 -14.08
C PHE A 71 -7.61 -44.88 -12.96
N SER A 72 -6.89 -45.43 -11.99
CA SER A 72 -6.37 -44.66 -10.85
C SER A 72 -5.32 -43.63 -11.24
N ILE A 73 -4.55 -43.84 -12.31
CA ILE A 73 -3.44 -42.94 -12.68
C ILE A 73 -3.92 -41.54 -13.05
N TRP A 74 -5.08 -41.43 -13.69
CA TRP A 74 -5.67 -40.16 -14.08
C TRP A 74 -6.19 -39.35 -12.88
N ALA A 75 -6.60 -40.04 -11.81
CA ALA A 75 -6.99 -39.40 -10.55
C ALA A 75 -5.79 -38.97 -9.70
N CYS A 76 -4.71 -39.76 -9.70
CA CYS A 76 -3.50 -39.53 -8.91
C CYS A 76 -2.63 -38.38 -9.42
N VAL A 77 -2.61 -38.16 -10.74
CA VAL A 77 -1.77 -37.13 -11.37
C VAL A 77 -2.52 -35.80 -11.39
N LYS A 78 -2.05 -34.81 -10.63
CA LYS A 78 -2.56 -33.44 -10.66
C LYS A 78 -1.47 -32.47 -11.09
N ILE A 79 -1.86 -31.50 -11.92
CA ILE A 79 -0.96 -30.46 -12.40
C ILE A 79 -1.12 -29.21 -11.53
N ILE A 80 0.00 -28.68 -11.05
CA ILE A 80 0.10 -27.41 -10.32
C ILE A 80 0.74 -26.38 -11.24
N LYS A 81 0.14 -25.19 -11.30
CA LYS A 81 0.64 -24.08 -12.10
C LYS A 81 1.89 -23.47 -11.45
N GLU A 82 2.72 -22.78 -12.24
CA GLU A 82 3.99 -22.21 -11.77
C GLU A 82 3.86 -21.22 -10.61
N TYR A 83 2.75 -20.47 -10.58
CA TYR A 83 2.46 -19.47 -9.56
C TYR A 83 1.71 -20.04 -8.34
N GLU A 84 1.35 -21.33 -8.37
CA GLU A 84 0.67 -22.01 -7.27
C GLU A 84 1.67 -22.91 -6.52
N ARG A 85 1.48 -23.05 -5.21
CA ARG A 85 2.11 -24.11 -4.41
C ARG A 85 1.05 -24.99 -3.77
N ALA A 86 1.31 -26.29 -3.75
CA ALA A 86 0.44 -27.24 -3.06
C ALA A 86 1.03 -27.61 -1.69
N VAL A 87 0.20 -27.46 -0.66
CA VAL A 87 0.45 -28.01 0.67
C VAL A 87 -0.31 -29.33 0.75
N VAL A 88 0.41 -30.42 0.98
CA VAL A 88 -0.17 -31.77 1.07
C VAL A 88 -0.22 -32.20 2.53
N PHE A 89 -1.41 -32.59 2.97
CA PHE A 89 -1.69 -33.18 4.27
C PHE A 89 -1.85 -34.68 4.09
N ARG A 90 -1.08 -35.47 4.85
CA ARG A 90 -1.22 -36.92 4.90
C ARG A 90 -1.75 -37.31 6.27
N LEU A 91 -2.93 -37.93 6.31
CA LEU A 91 -3.59 -38.33 7.57
C LEU A 91 -3.64 -37.17 8.59
N GLY A 92 -3.89 -35.94 8.12
CA GLY A 92 -3.97 -34.74 8.95
C GLY A 92 -2.63 -34.13 9.37
N ARG A 93 -1.49 -34.74 9.06
CA ARG A 93 -0.16 -34.17 9.32
C ARG A 93 0.39 -33.50 8.05
N ILE A 94 1.04 -32.35 8.23
CA ILE A 94 1.75 -31.67 7.14
C ILE A 94 2.99 -32.51 6.84
N LEU A 95 3.20 -32.86 5.57
CA LEU A 95 4.43 -33.53 5.17
C LEU A 95 5.63 -32.61 5.49
N PRO A 96 6.65 -33.09 6.22
CA PRO A 96 7.81 -32.26 6.62
C PRO A 96 8.69 -31.87 5.42
N LYS A 97 8.48 -32.49 4.25
CA LYS A 97 9.08 -32.05 2.99
C LYS A 97 8.47 -30.67 2.64
N LYS A 98 9.33 -29.70 2.35
CA LYS A 98 8.98 -28.34 1.89
C LYS A 98 7.79 -28.35 0.91
N ALA A 99 7.03 -27.25 0.87
CA ALA A 99 5.90 -27.08 -0.06
C ALA A 99 6.28 -27.54 -1.47
N LYS A 100 5.46 -28.40 -2.07
CA LYS A 100 5.82 -29.02 -3.34
C LYS A 100 5.86 -27.95 -4.44
N SER A 101 6.93 -27.99 -5.23
CA SER A 101 7.18 -27.10 -6.36
C SER A 101 6.15 -27.31 -7.47
N PRO A 102 6.03 -26.36 -8.41
CA PRO A 102 5.17 -26.51 -9.57
C PRO A 102 5.46 -27.77 -10.40
N GLY A 103 4.47 -28.23 -11.16
CA GLY A 103 4.57 -29.39 -12.01
C GLY A 103 3.62 -30.53 -11.63
N LEU A 104 4.04 -31.75 -11.95
CA LEU A 104 3.27 -32.97 -11.73
C LEU A 104 3.33 -33.38 -10.26
N LEU A 105 2.18 -33.29 -9.61
CA LEU A 105 1.99 -33.74 -8.25
C LEU A 105 1.25 -35.08 -8.26
N LEU A 106 1.94 -36.14 -7.83
CA LEU A 106 1.29 -37.40 -7.48
C LEU A 106 0.66 -37.27 -6.08
N VAL A 107 -0.65 -37.45 -6.01
CA VAL A 107 -1.44 -37.47 -4.76
C VAL A 107 -2.09 -38.85 -4.63
N LEU A 108 -1.95 -39.48 -3.47
CA LEU A 108 -2.62 -40.74 -3.18
C LEU A 108 -4.12 -40.48 -2.88
N PRO A 109 -5.04 -41.06 -3.66
CA PRO A 109 -6.47 -40.97 -3.35
C PRO A 109 -6.74 -41.60 -1.97
N CYS A 110 -7.66 -41.00 -1.23
CA CYS A 110 -8.09 -41.37 0.13
C CYS A 110 -7.18 -40.93 1.31
N THR A 111 -5.85 -40.93 1.19
CA THR A 111 -4.96 -40.58 2.33
C THR A 111 -4.42 -39.16 2.30
N ASP A 112 -4.20 -38.62 1.11
CA ASP A 112 -3.55 -37.33 0.91
C ASP A 112 -4.60 -36.27 0.49
N VAL A 113 -4.65 -35.16 1.22
CA VAL A 113 -5.46 -33.97 0.89
C VAL A 113 -4.50 -32.86 0.50
N PHE A 114 -4.77 -32.15 -0.60
CA PHE A 114 -3.93 -31.02 -1.02
C PHE A 114 -4.72 -29.71 -1.03
N THR A 115 -4.06 -28.63 -0.63
CA THR A 115 -4.58 -27.27 -0.73
C THR A 115 -3.64 -26.46 -1.61
N LYS A 116 -4.19 -25.82 -2.65
CA LYS A 116 -3.46 -24.94 -3.54
C LYS A 116 -3.45 -23.52 -2.96
N VAL A 117 -2.29 -22.89 -2.99
CA VAL A 117 -2.08 -21.51 -2.52
C VAL A 117 -1.42 -20.72 -3.64
N ASP A 118 -2.01 -19.58 -3.98
CA ASP A 118 -1.44 -18.64 -4.95
C ASP A 118 -0.34 -17.80 -4.27
N LEU A 119 0.80 -17.65 -4.93
CA LEU A 119 1.93 -16.85 -4.45
C LEU A 119 1.98 -15.44 -5.04
N ARG A 120 1.08 -15.10 -5.97
CA ARG A 120 1.01 -13.78 -6.59
C ARG A 120 0.68 -12.70 -5.56
N THR A 121 1.04 -11.46 -5.91
CA THR A 121 0.63 -10.29 -5.14
C THR A 121 -0.88 -10.12 -5.29
N VAL A 122 -1.58 -10.10 -4.17
CA VAL A 122 -3.02 -9.85 -4.08
C VAL A 122 -3.21 -8.49 -3.44
N THR A 123 -4.18 -7.74 -3.97
CA THR A 123 -4.63 -6.47 -3.42
C THR A 123 -5.86 -6.67 -2.57
N TRP A 124 -5.88 -6.08 -1.39
CA TRP A 124 -7.08 -6.02 -0.57
C TRP A 124 -7.42 -4.59 -0.20
N ASN A 125 -8.66 -4.19 -0.49
CA ASN A 125 -9.16 -2.85 -0.22
C ASN A 125 -9.74 -2.80 1.19
N ILE A 126 -9.29 -1.83 1.97
CA ILE A 126 -9.83 -1.49 3.28
C ILE A 126 -10.99 -0.51 3.03
N PRO A 127 -12.22 -0.82 3.48
CA PRO A 127 -13.33 0.10 3.31
C PRO A 127 -13.09 1.37 4.14
N PRO A 128 -13.74 2.48 3.78
CA PRO A 128 -13.63 3.74 4.53
C PRO A 128 -13.94 3.53 6.01
N GLN A 129 -13.04 3.99 6.89
CA GLN A 129 -13.21 3.94 8.33
C GLN A 129 -13.30 5.34 8.91
N GLU A 130 -14.29 5.56 9.78
CA GLU A 130 -14.37 6.74 10.61
C GLU A 130 -13.36 6.64 11.75
N ILE A 131 -12.46 7.62 11.81
CA ILE A 131 -11.41 7.72 12.81
C ILE A 131 -11.34 9.14 13.37
N LEU A 132 -10.96 9.25 14.63
CA LEU A 132 -10.60 10.51 15.26
C LEU A 132 -9.08 10.65 15.22
N THR A 133 -8.58 11.73 14.63
CA THR A 133 -7.14 12.03 14.61
C THR A 133 -6.69 12.59 15.95
N LYS A 134 -5.37 12.78 16.12
CA LYS A 134 -4.78 13.41 17.31
C LYS A 134 -5.36 14.81 17.59
N ASP A 135 -5.77 15.53 16.56
CA ASP A 135 -6.32 16.90 16.65
C ASP A 135 -7.83 16.91 16.94
N SER A 136 -8.42 15.77 17.32
CA SER A 136 -9.86 15.61 17.54
C SER A 136 -10.71 15.89 16.30
N VAL A 137 -10.16 15.66 15.11
CA VAL A 137 -10.88 15.78 13.84
C VAL A 137 -11.41 14.41 13.41
N THR A 138 -12.70 14.34 13.10
CA THR A 138 -13.31 13.17 12.49
C THR A 138 -12.96 13.12 11.00
N THR A 139 -12.31 12.04 10.57
CA THR A 139 -12.01 11.79 9.15
C THR A 139 -12.41 10.38 8.75
N GLN A 140 -12.77 10.21 7.49
CA GLN A 140 -12.95 8.90 6.87
C GLN A 140 -11.75 8.58 6.00
N VAL A 141 -11.03 7.50 6.31
CA VAL A 141 -9.84 7.10 5.55
C VAL A 141 -10.03 5.70 4.98
N ASP A 142 -9.72 5.54 3.70
CA ASP A 142 -9.63 4.24 3.03
C ASP A 142 -8.19 3.96 2.55
N GLY A 143 -7.93 2.71 2.20
CA GLY A 143 -6.58 2.29 1.81
C GLY A 143 -6.54 0.93 1.15
N VAL A 144 -5.39 0.59 0.59
CA VAL A 144 -5.15 -0.67 -0.11
C VAL A 144 -3.87 -1.31 0.42
N VAL A 145 -3.92 -2.61 0.66
CA VAL A 145 -2.75 -3.41 1.07
C VAL A 145 -2.40 -4.37 -0.05
N TYR A 146 -1.14 -4.32 -0.46
CA TYR A 146 -0.57 -5.25 -1.42
C TYR A 146 0.31 -6.22 -0.64
N TYR A 147 -0.03 -7.50 -0.69
CA TYR A 147 0.74 -8.55 -0.04
C TYR A 147 0.82 -9.78 -0.92
N ARG A 148 1.82 -10.62 -0.65
CA ARG A 148 1.97 -11.92 -1.29
C ARG A 148 2.27 -12.98 -0.25
N ILE A 149 1.85 -14.21 -0.51
CA ILE A 149 2.20 -15.33 0.34
C ILE A 149 3.63 -15.76 -0.04
N TYR A 150 4.53 -15.77 0.94
CA TYR A 150 5.90 -16.26 0.76
C TYR A 150 6.02 -17.74 1.16
N SER A 151 5.35 -18.14 2.25
CA SER A 151 5.33 -19.53 2.74
C SER A 151 3.91 -20.09 2.75
N ALA A 152 3.63 -20.99 1.80
CA ALA A 152 2.34 -21.67 1.70
C ALA A 152 2.04 -22.56 2.93
N ILE A 153 3.06 -23.19 3.53
CA ILE A 153 2.88 -24.05 4.70
C ILE A 153 2.39 -23.22 5.89
N SER A 154 3.10 -22.13 6.21
CA SER A 154 2.77 -21.26 7.35
C SER A 154 1.40 -20.60 7.17
N SER A 155 1.05 -20.25 5.93
CA SER A 155 -0.25 -19.66 5.58
C SER A 155 -1.41 -20.60 5.90
N VAL A 156 -1.31 -21.88 5.54
CA VAL A 156 -2.40 -22.85 5.80
C VAL A 156 -2.37 -23.39 7.24
N ALA A 157 -1.19 -23.50 7.86
CA ALA A 157 -1.05 -24.11 9.18
C ALA A 157 -1.38 -23.15 10.33
N ASN A 158 -0.98 -21.88 10.23
CA ASN A 158 -1.00 -20.97 11.38
C ASN A 158 -2.30 -20.15 11.47
N VAL A 159 -3.08 -20.05 10.39
CA VAL A 159 -4.32 -19.25 10.33
C VAL A 159 -5.38 -19.98 9.52
N SER A 160 -6.63 -19.95 9.99
CA SER A 160 -7.77 -20.58 9.30
C SER A 160 -8.10 -19.91 7.96
N ASN A 161 -8.22 -18.58 7.96
CA ASN A 161 -8.45 -17.75 6.76
C ASN A 161 -7.46 -16.58 6.73
N VAL A 162 -6.39 -16.75 5.96
CA VAL A 162 -5.27 -15.80 5.88
C VAL A 162 -5.73 -14.42 5.41
N HIS A 163 -6.49 -14.38 4.31
CA HIS A 163 -6.98 -13.12 3.73
C HIS A 163 -7.83 -12.31 4.72
N LEU A 164 -8.74 -12.98 5.44
CA LEU A 164 -9.61 -12.33 6.41
C LEU A 164 -8.84 -11.85 7.65
N ALA A 165 -7.90 -12.66 8.16
CA ALA A 165 -7.08 -12.27 9.30
C ALA A 165 -6.21 -11.06 8.97
N THR A 166 -5.56 -11.05 7.80
CA THR A 166 -4.76 -9.90 7.33
C THR A 166 -5.63 -8.66 7.13
N TYR A 167 -6.85 -8.81 6.60
CA TYR A 167 -7.77 -7.70 6.45
C TYR A 167 -8.15 -7.06 7.78
N LEU A 168 -8.56 -7.86 8.77
CA LEU A 168 -8.92 -7.35 10.09
C LEU A 168 -7.74 -6.69 10.78
N LEU A 169 -6.55 -7.28 10.66
CA LEU A 169 -5.33 -6.71 11.19
C LEU A 169 -4.99 -5.37 10.52
N ALA A 170 -5.08 -5.30 9.19
CA ALA A 170 -4.84 -4.07 8.44
C ALA A 170 -5.81 -2.95 8.86
N GLN A 171 -7.08 -3.31 9.07
CA GLN A 171 -8.10 -2.38 9.55
C GLN A 171 -7.77 -1.81 10.93
N THR A 172 -7.36 -2.66 11.88
CA THR A 172 -7.01 -2.21 13.24
C THR A 172 -5.69 -1.43 13.26
N THR A 173 -4.67 -1.84 12.50
CA THR A 173 -3.41 -1.11 12.43
C THR A 173 -3.58 0.27 11.79
N LEU A 174 -4.38 0.37 10.73
CA LEU A 174 -4.66 1.65 10.07
C LEU A 174 -5.35 2.62 11.03
N ARG A 175 -6.36 2.16 11.78
CA ARG A 175 -7.02 2.95 12.81
C ARG A 175 -6.07 3.40 13.92
N ASN A 176 -5.25 2.49 14.43
CA ASN A 176 -4.34 2.78 15.54
C ASN A 176 -3.26 3.79 15.14
N VAL A 177 -2.69 3.68 13.94
CA VAL A 177 -1.67 4.62 13.46
C VAL A 177 -2.28 5.96 13.15
N LEU A 178 -3.37 6.01 12.40
CA LEU A 178 -3.96 7.30 12.01
C LEU A 178 -4.54 8.05 13.22
N GLY A 179 -4.96 7.34 14.27
CA GLY A 179 -5.38 7.97 15.53
C GLY A 179 -4.25 8.67 16.30
N THR A 180 -2.97 8.31 16.08
CA THR A 180 -1.82 8.98 16.71
C THR A 180 -1.24 10.12 15.88
N GLN A 181 -1.67 10.27 14.62
CA GLN A 181 -1.20 11.31 13.70
C GLN A 181 -2.14 12.51 13.68
N SER A 182 -1.57 13.69 13.40
CA SER A 182 -2.35 14.91 13.17
C SER A 182 -2.98 14.89 11.76
N LEU A 183 -4.05 15.66 11.54
CA LEU A 183 -4.68 15.75 10.22
C LEU A 183 -3.70 16.29 9.17
N SER A 184 -2.92 17.30 9.54
CA SER A 184 -1.90 17.91 8.67
C SER A 184 -0.84 16.89 8.23
N GLN A 185 -0.36 16.04 9.16
CA GLN A 185 0.61 14.99 8.88
C GLN A 185 0.05 13.92 7.94
N ILE A 186 -1.21 13.54 8.12
CA ILE A 186 -1.90 12.57 7.23
C ILE A 186 -1.96 13.10 5.80
N LEU A 187 -2.20 14.41 5.62
CA LEU A 187 -2.28 15.04 4.30
C LEU A 187 -0.91 15.29 3.66
N SER A 188 0.10 15.71 4.45
CA SER A 188 1.44 16.06 3.95
C SER A 188 2.37 14.86 3.81
N SER A 189 2.40 13.96 4.79
CA SER A 189 3.41 12.91 4.97
C SER A 189 2.79 11.51 4.84
N ARG A 190 1.87 11.33 3.88
CA ARG A 190 1.15 10.07 3.67
C ARG A 190 2.07 8.87 3.42
N GLU A 191 3.20 9.09 2.76
CA GLU A 191 4.17 8.05 2.40
C GLU A 191 4.91 7.50 3.62
N GLU A 192 5.32 8.38 4.54
CA GLU A 192 5.99 7.98 5.79
C GLU A 192 5.04 7.18 6.69
N ILE A 193 3.78 7.61 6.78
CA ILE A 193 2.73 6.90 7.53
C ILE A 193 2.47 5.53 6.90
N ALA A 194 2.35 5.48 5.57
CA ALA A 194 2.15 4.23 4.84
C ALA A 194 3.32 3.24 5.05
N HIS A 195 4.57 3.71 5.04
CA HIS A 195 5.74 2.90 5.32
C HIS A 195 5.74 2.36 6.77
N ASN A 196 5.33 3.19 7.74
CA ASN A 196 5.20 2.74 9.12
C ASN A 196 4.13 1.65 9.27
N ILE A 197 2.95 1.84 8.66
CA ILE A 197 1.88 0.83 8.64
C ILE A 197 2.37 -0.47 7.97
N GLN A 198 3.09 -0.36 6.86
CA GLN A 198 3.69 -1.51 6.18
C GLN A 198 4.64 -2.28 7.11
N ALA A 199 5.55 -1.61 7.80
CA ALA A 199 6.51 -2.24 8.69
C ALA A 199 5.82 -3.01 9.84
N MET A 200 4.80 -2.40 10.45
CA MET A 200 4.02 -3.04 11.50
C MET A 200 3.21 -4.25 10.99
N LEU A 201 2.58 -4.12 9.83
CA LEU A 201 1.84 -5.23 9.22
C LEU A 201 2.76 -6.37 8.80
N ASP A 202 3.92 -6.06 8.23
CA ASP A 202 4.88 -7.08 7.80
C ASP A 202 5.41 -7.90 9.00
N SER A 203 5.76 -7.23 10.09
CA SER A 203 6.20 -7.88 11.33
C SER A 203 5.15 -8.83 11.90
N ALA A 204 3.90 -8.38 11.99
CA ALA A 204 2.80 -9.19 12.53
C ALA A 204 2.42 -10.36 11.61
N THR A 205 2.39 -10.14 10.29
CA THR A 205 1.97 -11.13 9.30
C THR A 205 3.07 -12.13 8.92
N HIS A 206 4.33 -11.88 9.31
CA HIS A 206 5.44 -12.79 9.07
C HIS A 206 5.18 -14.20 9.61
N LYS A 207 4.56 -14.30 10.80
CA LYS A 207 4.19 -15.58 11.43
C LYS A 207 3.20 -16.39 10.59
N TRP A 208 2.42 -15.72 9.72
CA TRP A 208 1.45 -16.36 8.83
C TRP A 208 2.05 -16.69 7.46
N GLY A 209 3.34 -16.42 7.22
CA GLY A 209 3.98 -16.66 5.94
C GLY A 209 3.61 -15.66 4.85
N ILE A 210 3.14 -14.47 5.23
CA ILE A 210 2.81 -13.37 4.31
C ILE A 210 3.95 -12.37 4.32
N LYS A 211 4.20 -11.76 3.16
CA LYS A 211 5.07 -10.59 3.01
C LYS A 211 4.22 -9.42 2.51
N VAL A 212 4.21 -8.32 3.24
CA VAL A 212 3.51 -7.10 2.81
C VAL A 212 4.44 -6.33 1.88
N ALA A 213 4.01 -6.11 0.64
CA ALA A 213 4.81 -5.45 -0.38
C ALA A 213 4.73 -3.93 -0.26
N ARG A 214 3.52 -3.39 -0.08
CA ARG A 214 3.27 -1.95 0.10
C ARG A 214 1.87 -1.74 0.70
N VAL A 215 1.70 -0.60 1.36
CA VAL A 215 0.40 -0.09 1.82
C VAL A 215 0.23 1.28 1.19
N GLU A 216 -0.96 1.57 0.68
CA GLU A 216 -1.28 2.86 0.07
C GLU A 216 -2.53 3.43 0.76
N ILE A 217 -2.44 4.67 1.21
CA ILE A 217 -3.60 5.45 1.69
C ILE A 217 -4.24 6.06 0.46
N LYS A 218 -5.53 5.80 0.24
CA LYS A 218 -6.20 6.18 -1.00
C LYS A 218 -6.82 7.57 -0.87
N ASP A 219 -7.93 7.69 -0.16
CA ASP A 219 -8.68 8.93 0.05
C ASP A 219 -8.85 9.23 1.54
N VAL A 220 -8.75 10.51 1.90
CA VAL A 220 -9.03 11.05 3.23
C VAL A 220 -10.18 12.05 3.09
N ARG A 221 -11.35 11.69 3.60
CA ARG A 221 -12.54 12.54 3.55
C ARG A 221 -12.73 13.25 4.88
N ILE A 222 -12.92 14.55 4.80
CA ILE A 222 -13.12 15.46 5.94
C ILE A 222 -14.56 16.01 5.82
N PRO A 223 -15.27 16.27 6.93
CA PRO A 223 -16.57 16.94 6.89
C PRO A 223 -16.51 18.26 6.11
N MET A 224 -17.53 18.52 5.29
CA MET A 224 -17.56 19.68 4.38
C MET A 224 -17.42 21.02 5.11
N GLU A 225 -17.99 21.13 6.31
CA GLU A 225 -17.92 22.34 7.14
C GLU A 225 -16.47 22.70 7.50
N MET A 226 -15.70 21.69 7.95
CA MET A 226 -14.28 21.88 8.27
C MET A 226 -13.44 22.12 7.03
N GLN A 227 -13.70 21.40 5.93
CA GLN A 227 -12.96 21.58 4.68
C GLN A 227 -13.06 23.03 4.17
N ARG A 228 -14.25 23.65 4.29
CA ARG A 228 -14.45 25.06 3.93
C ARG A 228 -13.69 26.01 4.86
N ALA A 229 -13.75 25.78 6.17
CA ALA A 229 -13.05 26.61 7.16
C ALA A 229 -11.52 26.54 6.96
N MET A 230 -10.97 25.35 6.76
CA MET A 230 -9.55 25.15 6.48
C MET A 230 -9.11 25.78 5.15
N ALA A 231 -9.96 25.72 4.12
CA ALA A 231 -9.67 26.37 2.84
C ALA A 231 -9.59 27.89 3.00
N ALA A 232 -10.54 28.50 3.72
CA ALA A 232 -10.55 29.93 3.99
C ALA A 232 -9.34 30.37 4.84
N GLU A 233 -8.98 29.61 5.87
CA GLU A 233 -7.78 29.87 6.69
C GLU A 233 -6.48 29.74 5.86
N ALA A 234 -6.39 28.71 5.02
CA ALA A 234 -5.24 28.50 4.15
C ALA A 234 -5.10 29.61 3.10
N GLU A 235 -6.20 30.13 2.58
CA GLU A 235 -6.21 31.26 1.65
C GLU A 235 -5.74 32.54 2.34
N ALA A 236 -6.32 32.89 3.49
CA ALA A 236 -5.93 34.07 4.25
C ALA A 236 -4.45 34.05 4.67
N THR A 237 -3.94 32.89 5.10
CA THR A 237 -2.51 32.73 5.46
C THR A 237 -1.59 32.80 4.25
N ARG A 238 -1.99 32.27 3.08
CA ARG A 238 -1.24 32.40 1.83
C ARG A 238 -1.19 33.85 1.35
N GLU A 239 -2.30 34.58 1.41
CA GLU A 239 -2.33 36.00 1.05
C GLU A 239 -1.47 36.85 1.99
N ALA A 240 -1.56 36.61 3.31
CA ALA A 240 -0.74 37.31 4.29
C ALA A 240 0.76 37.06 4.05
N ARG A 241 1.15 35.80 3.80
CA ARG A 241 2.54 35.44 3.46
C ARG A 241 2.99 36.07 2.15
N ALA A 242 2.14 36.08 1.13
CA ALA A 242 2.46 36.71 -0.15
C ALA A 242 2.75 38.21 0.01
N LYS A 243 1.98 38.93 0.84
CA LYS A 243 2.21 40.36 1.13
C LYS A 243 3.54 40.59 1.86
N VAL A 244 3.90 39.74 2.82
CA VAL A 244 5.18 39.84 3.53
C VAL A 244 6.35 39.60 2.57
N VAL A 245 6.27 38.56 1.74
CA VAL A 245 7.31 38.24 0.74
C VAL A 245 7.45 39.35 -0.29
N ALA A 246 6.34 39.97 -0.73
CA ALA A 246 6.36 41.09 -1.66
C ALA A 246 7.05 42.31 -1.04
N ALA A 247 6.69 42.70 0.18
CA ALA A 247 7.31 43.82 0.89
C ALA A 247 8.80 43.59 1.16
N GLU A 248 9.18 42.36 1.53
CA GLU A 248 10.58 41.98 1.72
C GLU A 248 11.35 41.98 0.38
N GLY A 249 10.72 41.53 -0.69
CA GLY A 249 11.24 41.60 -2.05
C GLY A 249 11.50 43.06 -2.49
N GLU A 250 10.56 43.97 -2.24
CA GLU A 250 10.71 45.41 -2.52
C GLU A 250 11.85 46.05 -1.72
N MET A 251 11.96 45.72 -0.42
CA MET A 251 13.04 46.19 0.44
C MET A 251 14.41 45.70 -0.06
N ASN A 252 14.51 44.41 -0.41
CA ASN A 252 15.75 43.82 -0.92
C ASN A 252 16.15 44.41 -2.28
N ALA A 253 15.17 44.59 -3.18
CA ALA A 253 15.38 45.27 -4.45
C ALA A 253 15.87 46.72 -4.25
N SER A 254 15.25 47.45 -3.32
CA SER A 254 15.65 48.84 -3.00
C SER A 254 17.07 48.93 -2.45
N LYS A 255 17.48 47.99 -1.58
CA LYS A 255 18.86 47.90 -1.07
C LYS A 255 19.86 47.63 -2.20
N ALA A 256 19.56 46.69 -3.09
CA ALA A 256 20.41 46.37 -4.24
C ALA A 256 20.54 47.57 -5.19
N LEU A 257 19.43 48.26 -5.47
CA LEU A 257 19.43 49.48 -6.30
C LEU A 257 20.24 50.61 -5.66
N LYS A 258 20.14 50.79 -4.34
CA LYS A 258 20.96 51.76 -3.60
C LYS A 258 22.45 51.45 -3.73
N GLN A 259 22.86 50.19 -3.55
CA GLN A 259 24.25 49.76 -3.72
C GLN A 259 24.73 50.00 -5.16
N ALA A 260 23.93 49.61 -6.16
CA ALA A 260 24.24 49.88 -7.56
C ALA A 260 24.37 51.38 -7.85
N SER A 261 23.51 52.22 -7.24
CA SER A 261 23.60 53.67 -7.38
C SER A 261 24.90 54.24 -6.82
N THR A 262 25.38 53.76 -5.67
CA THR A 262 26.67 54.20 -5.11
C THR A 262 27.82 53.88 -6.07
N VAL A 263 27.86 52.66 -6.60
CA VAL A 263 28.88 52.24 -7.58
C VAL A 263 28.82 53.07 -8.87
N LEU A 264 27.62 53.43 -9.33
CA LEU A 264 27.45 54.28 -10.52
C LEU A 264 27.90 55.72 -10.30
N VAL A 265 27.78 56.25 -9.09
CA VAL A 265 28.29 57.59 -8.73
C VAL A 265 29.81 57.58 -8.71
N GLU A 266 30.43 56.50 -8.24
CA GLU A 266 31.90 56.36 -8.24
C GLU A 266 32.50 56.34 -9.66
N SER A 267 31.78 55.86 -10.67
CA SER A 267 32.24 55.81 -12.07
C SER A 267 31.25 56.49 -13.04
N PRO A 268 31.50 57.74 -13.46
CA PRO A 268 30.59 58.47 -14.35
C PRO A 268 30.44 57.84 -15.75
N VAL A 269 31.42 57.05 -16.20
CA VAL A 269 31.37 56.32 -17.48
C VAL A 269 30.33 55.20 -17.43
N ALA A 270 30.10 54.59 -16.26
CA ALA A 270 29.11 53.52 -16.10
C ALA A 270 27.67 54.04 -16.27
N LEU A 271 27.38 55.29 -15.86
CA LEU A 271 26.09 55.93 -16.11
C LEU A 271 25.83 56.14 -17.61
N GLN A 272 26.84 56.53 -18.38
CA GLN A 272 26.72 56.67 -19.83
C GLN A 272 26.48 55.33 -20.52
N LEU A 273 27.18 54.27 -20.13
CA LEU A 273 26.94 52.92 -20.66
C LEU A 273 25.54 52.42 -20.33
N ARG A 274 25.07 52.63 -19.10
CA ARG A 274 23.71 52.26 -18.73
C ARG A 274 22.68 53.07 -19.51
N TYR A 275 22.90 54.37 -19.71
CA TYR A 275 22.05 55.20 -20.58
C TYR A 275 21.96 54.65 -22.00
N LEU A 276 23.09 54.28 -22.60
CA LEU A 276 23.13 53.64 -23.94
C LEU A 276 22.42 52.28 -23.96
N GLN A 277 22.56 51.47 -22.91
CA GLN A 277 21.83 50.20 -22.79
C GLN A 277 20.32 50.42 -22.70
N THR A 278 19.87 51.39 -21.90
CA THR A 278 18.43 51.71 -21.80
C THR A 278 17.88 52.18 -23.15
N LEU A 279 18.65 52.98 -23.89
CA LEU A 279 18.29 53.39 -25.25
C LEU A 279 18.21 52.19 -26.21
N ALA A 280 19.15 51.25 -26.12
CA ALA A 280 19.11 50.03 -26.94
C ALA A 280 17.90 49.16 -26.62
N THR A 281 17.55 48.98 -25.33
CA THR A 281 16.35 48.22 -24.94
C THR A 281 15.05 48.91 -25.37
N MET A 282 14.97 50.24 -25.25
CA MET A 282 13.81 51.00 -25.71
C MET A 282 13.68 51.04 -27.24
N ALA A 283 14.79 50.94 -27.99
CA ALA A 283 14.76 50.81 -29.44
C ALA A 283 14.28 49.41 -29.89
N THR A 284 14.46 48.38 -29.07
CA THR A 284 13.97 47.02 -29.36
C THR A 284 12.49 46.80 -29.04
N GLU A 285 11.95 47.40 -27.98
CA GLU A 285 10.50 47.44 -27.73
C GLU A 285 9.86 48.49 -28.66
N LYS A 286 9.16 48.04 -29.71
CA LYS A 286 8.57 48.85 -30.79
C LYS A 286 7.64 50.01 -30.33
N ASN A 287 8.18 51.08 -29.76
CA ASN A 287 7.46 52.30 -29.38
C ASN A 287 7.79 53.44 -30.36
N SER A 288 6.75 54.10 -30.89
CA SER A 288 6.85 55.04 -32.04
C SER A 288 7.29 56.47 -31.67
N THR A 289 7.46 56.78 -30.38
CA THR A 289 7.83 58.13 -29.93
C THR A 289 8.86 58.03 -28.80
N ILE A 290 10.12 58.37 -29.08
CA ILE A 290 11.21 58.38 -28.10
C ILE A 290 11.39 59.83 -27.63
N VAL A 291 10.93 60.14 -26.42
CA VAL A 291 11.18 61.44 -25.79
C VAL A 291 12.60 61.41 -25.21
N PHE A 292 13.46 62.33 -25.66
CA PHE A 292 14.88 62.34 -25.31
C PHE A 292 15.16 63.33 -24.15
N PRO A 293 15.37 62.85 -22.92
CA PRO A 293 15.77 63.73 -21.83
C PRO A 293 17.27 64.03 -21.96
N LEU A 294 17.60 65.26 -22.34
CA LEU A 294 18.97 65.77 -22.29
C LEU A 294 19.33 66.22 -20.86
N PRO A 295 20.45 65.75 -20.28
CA PRO A 295 20.92 66.27 -19.01
C PRO A 295 21.37 67.74 -19.18
N ILE A 296 20.87 68.61 -18.31
CA ILE A 296 21.04 70.08 -18.34
C ILE A 296 22.54 70.47 -18.32
N ASN A 297 23.40 69.60 -17.79
CA ASN A 297 24.86 69.77 -17.75
C ASN A 297 25.55 69.72 -19.13
N MET A 298 24.87 69.25 -20.18
CA MET A 298 25.34 69.33 -21.58
C MET A 298 24.84 70.59 -22.32
N VAL A 299 23.99 71.42 -21.68
CA VAL A 299 23.40 72.64 -22.25
C VAL A 299 23.99 73.96 -21.69
N PRO A 300 25.26 74.10 -21.25
CA PRO A 300 25.79 75.40 -20.85
C PRO A 300 26.06 76.35 -22.04
N GLY A 301 25.97 75.88 -23.28
CA GLY A 301 26.26 76.66 -24.49
C GLY A 301 25.07 77.39 -25.14
N LEU A 302 23.83 77.17 -24.67
CA LEU A 302 22.61 77.71 -25.32
C LEU A 302 21.97 78.90 -24.57
N TYR A 303 22.44 79.24 -23.36
CA TYR A 303 21.87 80.33 -22.54
C TYR A 303 22.86 81.48 -22.27
N LYS A 304 23.72 81.80 -23.25
CA LYS A 304 24.62 82.97 -23.17
C LYS A 304 24.68 83.70 -24.50
N ASN A 305 23.65 84.49 -24.80
CA ASN A 305 23.74 85.80 -25.45
C ASN A 305 22.34 86.35 -25.75
N ASN A 306 21.99 87.46 -25.09
CA ASN A 306 21.08 88.56 -25.51
C ASN A 306 20.45 89.18 -24.25
N GLY A 307 20.78 90.37 -23.80
CA GLY A 307 21.71 91.36 -24.28
C GLY A 307 21.90 92.44 -23.21
N GLU A 308 23.08 93.03 -23.20
CA GLU A 308 23.35 94.29 -22.49
C GLU A 308 24.40 95.04 -23.30
N LYS A 309 23.96 95.98 -24.15
CA LYS A 309 24.79 97.09 -24.63
C LYS A 309 23.93 98.31 -24.93
N LYS A 310 24.13 99.32 -24.06
CA LYS A 310 23.83 100.76 -24.13
C LYS A 310 22.38 101.22 -24.19
#